data_AF-A0A6A4NI98-F1
#
_entry.id   AF-A0A6A4NI98-F1
#
_cell.length_a   1.000
_cell.length_b   1.000
_cell.length_c   1.000
_cell.angle_alpha   90.00
_cell.angle_beta   90.00
_cell.angle_gamma   90.00
#
_symmetry.space_group_name_H-M   'P 1'
#
loop_
_entity.id
_entity.type
_entity.pdbx_description
1 polymer ?
#
loop_
_entity_poly.entity_id
_entity_poly.type
_entity_poly.pdbx_seq_one_letter_code
_entity_poly.pdbx_strand_id
1 'polypeptide(L)'
;MWCLGFHKSQDITILGDVILKDKLFVYDLAKQRIGWTNYNCSSAIIVSPSTGEAKSEKGGILQLTMIVVLTFLTQMIFMLI
;
A
#
# COMPACT_ATOMS: atom_id res chain seq x y z
N MET A 1 -16.43 -26.06 6.39
CA MET A 1 -15.45 -26.63 5.43
C MET A 1 -14.60 -25.48 4.91
N TRP A 2 -13.27 -25.63 4.81
CA TRP A 2 -12.36 -24.59 4.31
C TRP A 2 -11.81 -25.04 2.95
N CYS A 3 -11.85 -24.17 1.94
CA CYS A 3 -11.32 -24.44 0.61
C CYS A 3 -10.08 -23.60 0.38
N LEU A 4 -8.99 -24.23 -0.06
CA LEU A 4 -7.74 -23.55 -0.37
C LEU A 4 -7.41 -23.74 -1.86
N GLY A 5 -7.19 -22.63 -2.56
CA GLY A 5 -6.82 -22.62 -3.97
C GLY A 5 -5.47 -21.96 -4.18
N PHE A 6 -4.58 -22.61 -4.92
CA PHE A 6 -3.32 -22.03 -5.36
C PHE A 6 -3.44 -21.68 -6.84
N HIS A 7 -3.22 -20.40 -7.17
CA HIS A 7 -3.15 -19.96 -8.55
C HIS A 7 -1.73 -19.49 -8.86
N LYS A 8 -1.09 -20.13 -9.85
CA LYS A 8 0.22 -19.73 -10.33
C LYS A 8 0.07 -18.48 -11.19
N SER A 9 0.66 -17.38 -10.74
CA SER A 9 0.91 -16.20 -11.58
C SER A 9 2.35 -16.24 -12.09
N GLN A 10 2.63 -15.53 -13.18
CA GLN A 10 3.93 -15.56 -13.85
C GLN A 10 5.04 -14.91 -13.01
N ASP A 11 4.72 -13.81 -12.29
CA ASP A 11 5.76 -12.99 -11.64
C ASP A 11 5.40 -12.53 -10.21
N ILE A 12 4.16 -12.76 -9.75
CA ILE A 12 3.66 -12.21 -8.48
C ILE A 12 3.03 -13.33 -7.64
N THR A 13 3.48 -13.49 -6.40
CA THR A 13 2.80 -14.37 -5.45
C THR A 13 1.92 -13.51 -4.54
N ILE A 14 0.60 -13.64 -4.68
CA ILE A 14 -0.36 -12.93 -3.84
C ILE A 14 -0.71 -13.83 -2.65
N LEU A 15 -0.34 -13.39 -1.45
CA LEU A 15 -0.76 -14.02 -0.20
C LEU A 15 -2.07 -13.37 0.26
N GLY A 16 -3.18 -14.06 0.01
CA GLY A 16 -4.52 -13.59 0.38
C GLY A 16 -4.92 -13.90 1.83
N ASP A 17 -6.22 -13.76 2.09
CA ASP A 17 -6.85 -13.79 3.42
C ASP A 17 -6.49 -14.98 4.31
N VAL A 18 -6.16 -16.14 3.72
CA VAL A 18 -5.80 -17.33 4.50
C VAL A 18 -4.53 -17.12 5.31
N ILE A 19 -3.55 -16.41 4.75
CA ILE A 19 -2.31 -16.10 5.48
C ILE A 19 -2.49 -14.92 6.42
N LEU A 20 -3.43 -14.02 6.09
CA LEU A 20 -3.67 -12.81 6.86
C LEU A 20 -4.54 -13.05 8.11
N LYS A 21 -5.37 -14.10 8.09
CA LYS A 21 -6.30 -14.40 9.17
C LYS A 21 -5.58 -14.66 10.50
N ASP A 22 -6.17 -14.13 11.58
CA ASP A 22 -5.74 -14.27 12.99
C ASP A 22 -4.31 -13.73 13.26
N LYS A 23 -3.82 -12.81 12.42
CA LYS A 23 -2.51 -12.18 12.57
C LYS A 23 -2.60 -10.66 12.50
N LEU A 24 -1.82 -9.99 13.35
CA LEU A 24 -1.56 -8.56 13.26
C LEU A 24 -0.28 -8.34 12.45
N PHE A 25 -0.40 -7.68 11.31
CA PHE A 25 0.74 -7.34 10.45
C PHE A 25 1.26 -5.94 10.75
N VAL A 26 2.59 -5.82 10.82
CA VAL A 26 3.28 -4.56 11.04
C VAL A 26 4.21 -4.31 9.86
N TYR A 27 4.00 -3.18 9.19
CA TYR A 27 4.87 -2.68 8.13
C TYR A 27 5.83 -1.66 8.72
N ASP A 28 7.07 -2.08 8.94
CA ASP A 28 8.14 -1.21 9.42
C ASP A 28 8.84 -0.61 8.20
N LEU A 29 8.33 0.54 7.74
CA LEU A 29 8.84 1.27 6.55
C LEU A 29 10.29 1.71 6.72
N ALA A 30 10.69 2.07 7.95
CA ALA A 30 12.03 2.54 8.25
C ALA A 30 13.08 1.43 8.07
N LYS A 31 12.73 0.20 8.47
CA LYS A 31 13.61 -0.97 8.35
C LYS A 31 13.26 -1.87 7.17
N GLN A 32 12.34 -1.44 6.30
CA GLN A 32 11.87 -2.17 5.12
C GLN A 32 11.54 -3.65 5.41
N ARG A 33 10.85 -3.90 6.52
CA ARG A 33 10.54 -5.26 6.97
C ARG A 33 9.07 -5.41 7.33
N ILE A 34 8.60 -6.63 7.17
CA ILE A 34 7.24 -7.04 7.50
C ILE A 34 7.33 -7.99 8.68
N GLY A 35 6.63 -7.67 9.77
CA GLY A 35 6.47 -8.54 10.93
C GLY A 35 5.01 -8.94 11.09
N TRP A 36 4.77 -10.09 11.71
CA TRP A 36 3.43 -10.49 12.12
C TRP A 36 3.48 -11.23 13.44
N THR A 37 2.38 -11.17 14.18
CA THR A 37 2.16 -11.98 15.39
C THR A 37 0.72 -12.47 15.40
N ASN A 38 0.47 -13.60 16.05
CA ASN A 38 -0.91 -14.06 16.26
C ASN A 38 -1.65 -13.00 17.09
N TYR A 39 -2.84 -12.61 16.63
CA TYR A 39 -3.65 -11.60 17.30
C TYR A 39 -5.13 -11.90 17.10
N ASN A 40 -5.90 -11.75 18.17
CA ASN A 40 -7.35 -11.87 18.09
C ASN A 40 -7.94 -10.55 17.58
N CYS A 41 -8.36 -10.50 16.32
CA CYS A 41 -8.93 -9.29 15.72
C CYS A 41 -10.24 -8.80 16.38
N SER A 42 -10.85 -9.59 17.27
CA SER A 42 -12.00 -9.14 18.08
C SER A 42 -11.60 -8.37 19.35
N SER A 43 -10.33 -8.41 19.77
CA SER A 43 -9.84 -7.59 20.89
C SER A 43 -9.36 -6.21 20.41
N ALA A 44 -9.48 -5.20 21.27
CA ALA A 44 -9.00 -3.86 20.99
C ALA A 44 -7.47 -3.78 21.04
N ILE A 45 -6.86 -3.12 20.04
CA ILE A 45 -5.42 -2.83 20.02
C ILE A 45 -5.18 -1.56 20.82
N ILE A 46 -4.45 -1.66 21.93
CA ILE A 46 -4.01 -0.47 22.69
C ILE A 46 -2.73 0.04 22.04
N VAL A 47 -2.85 1.16 21.34
CA VAL A 47 -1.71 1.83 20.70
C VAL A 47 -1.18 2.90 21.66
N SER A 48 0.05 2.73 22.12
CA SER A 48 0.78 3.85 22.71
C SER A 48 1.36 4.70 21.58
N PRO A 49 1.17 6.03 21.58
CA PRO A 49 1.78 6.88 20.56
C PRO A 49 3.30 6.73 20.67
N SER A 50 3.91 6.15 19.64
CA SER A 50 5.35 6.22 19.44
C SER A 50 5.66 7.62 18.90
N THR A 51 6.81 8.17 19.27
CA THR A 51 7.33 9.49 18.85
C THR A 51 7.74 9.54 17.36
N GLY A 52 7.08 8.76 16.50
CA GLY A 52 7.28 8.78 15.05
C GLY A 52 6.28 9.73 14.41
N GLU A 53 6.76 10.87 13.90
CA GLU A 53 5.97 11.78 13.09
C GLU A 53 5.35 11.04 11.90
N ALA A 54 4.02 10.87 11.92
CA ALA A 54 3.28 10.49 10.72
C ALA A 54 3.26 11.69 9.76
N LYS A 55 4.28 11.81 8.90
CA LYS A 55 4.26 12.79 7.81
C LYS A 55 3.25 12.35 6.74
N SER A 56 2.04 12.88 6.84
CA SER A 56 1.06 12.88 5.77
C SER A 56 1.44 13.98 4.77
N GLU A 57 2.29 13.66 3.80
CA GLU A 57 2.72 14.59 2.76
C GLU A 57 1.64 14.68 1.66
N LYS A 58 0.56 15.43 1.95
CA LYS A 58 -0.52 15.71 0.98
C LYS A 58 -0.26 16.94 0.11
N GLY A 59 1.00 17.31 -0.15
CA GLY A 59 1.36 18.57 -0.80
C GLY A 59 1.90 18.49 -2.24
N GLY A 60 2.50 17.37 -2.66
CA GLY A 60 3.23 17.30 -3.94
C GLY A 60 2.43 16.76 -5.14
N ILE A 61 1.48 15.85 -4.89
CA ILE A 61 0.83 15.07 -5.96
C ILE A 61 -0.12 15.95 -6.81
N LEU A 62 -0.87 16.86 -6.20
CA LEU A 62 -1.83 17.73 -6.90
C LEU A 62 -1.17 18.73 -7.86
N GLN A 63 0.03 19.23 -7.53
CA GLN A 63 0.80 20.12 -8.41
C GLN A 63 1.44 19.35 -9.56
N LEU A 64 2.04 18.19 -9.27
CA LEU A 64 2.69 17.35 -10.28
C LEU A 64 1.70 16.79 -11.30
N THR A 65 0.50 16.39 -10.88
CA THR A 65 -0.53 15.88 -11.79
C THR A 65 -0.99 16.95 -12.78
N MET A 66 -1.15 18.21 -12.35
CA MET A 66 -1.52 19.32 -13.23
C MET A 66 -0.46 19.61 -14.29
N ILE A 67 0.83 19.59 -13.90
CA ILE A 67 1.95 19.83 -14.81
C ILE A 67 2.02 18.72 -15.88
N VAL A 68 1.91 17.45 -15.48
CA VAL A 68 1.98 16.31 -16.41
C VAL A 68 0.86 16.38 -17.45
N VAL A 69 -0.38 16.67 -17.03
CA VAL A 69 -1.52 16.80 -17.95
C VAL A 69 -1.30 17.94 -18.96
N LEU A 70 -0.82 19.10 -18.50
CA LEU A 70 -0.54 20.23 -19.39
C LEU A 70 0.55 19.90 -20.42
N THR A 71 1.65 19.27 -19.99
CA THR A 71 2.73 18.87 -20.91
C THR A 71 2.24 17.90 -21.99
N PHE A 72 1.42 16.92 -21.61
CA PHE A 72 0.86 15.95 -22.55
C PHE A 72 -0.06 16.62 -23.58
N LEU A 73 -0.93 17.55 -23.13
CA LEU A 73 -1.80 18.32 -24.02
C LEU A 73 -0.99 19.18 -25.00
N THR A 74 0.06 19.86 -24.53
CA THR A 74 0.91 20.67 -25.42
C THR A 74 1.64 19.82 -26.46
N GLN A 75 2.08 18.61 -26.08
CA GLN A 75 2.78 17.71 -26.98
C GLN A 75 1.84 17.11 -28.03
N MET A 76 0.60 16.80 -27.65
CA MET A 76 -0.45 16.37 -28.57
C MET A 76 -0.82 17.45 -29.58
N ILE A 77 -0.92 18.71 -29.14
CA ILE A 77 -1.21 19.86 -30.01
C ILE A 77 -0.06 20.09 -31.00
N PHE A 78 1.19 20.00 -30.55
CA PHE A 78 2.36 20.15 -31.41
C PHE A 78 2.45 19.08 -32.51
N MET A 79 1.96 17.86 -32.23
CA MET A 79 1.89 16.80 -33.24
C MET A 79 0.73 16.97 -34.23
N LEU A 80 -0.22 17.87 -33.95
CA LEU A 80 -1.42 18.11 -34.76
C LEU A 80 -1.31 19.33 -35.68
N ILE A 81 -0.28 20.16 -35.51
CA ILE A 81 0.04 21.36 -36.31
C ILE A 81 1.16 21.01 -37.28
#